data_AF-A0A480AMK2-F1
#
_entry.id   AF-A0A480AMK2-F1
#
_cell.length_a   1.000
_cell.length_b   1.000
_cell.length_c   1.000
_cell.angle_alpha   90.00
_cell.angle_beta   90.00
_cell.angle_gamma   90.00
#
_symmetry.space_group_name_H-M   'P 1'
#
loop_
_entity.id
_entity.type
_entity.pdbx_description
1 polymer ?
#
loop_
_entity_poly.entity_id
_entity_poly.type
_entity_poly.pdbx_seq_one_letter_code
_entity_poly.pdbx_strand_id
1 'polypeptide(L)'
;MADATATILGALIGFLGGLIVARYTFRQKADELFLSGLQYLAGGSQQRNLGIAALRLAWESKRHQKHIAPLVVGSAIYLLQESKQEDAAHEVNNLQRLMKLVFDAKREGALTDEDRASVVTAIEAKLKIGPRNSPGLFVKEEDLKTWQKHFGGDA
;
A
#
# COMPACT_ATOMS: atom_id res chain seq x y z
N MET A 1 36.91 5.78 41.33
CA MET A 1 36.13 6.66 40.42
C MET A 1 36.24 6.26 38.95
N ALA A 2 37.38 5.74 38.46
CA ALA A 2 37.53 5.32 37.07
C ALA A 2 36.62 4.14 36.62
N ASP A 3 36.32 3.19 37.51
CA ASP A 3 35.51 2.00 37.18
C ASP A 3 34.04 2.31 36.87
N ALA A 4 33.45 3.27 37.59
CA ALA A 4 32.07 3.68 37.35
C ALA A 4 31.93 4.36 35.98
N THR A 5 32.91 5.21 35.62
CA THR A 5 32.94 5.89 34.33
C THR A 5 33.12 4.91 33.18
N ALA A 6 34.00 3.92 33.32
CA ALA A 6 34.20 2.87 32.30
C ALA A 6 32.95 2.01 32.11
N THR A 7 32.26 1.65 33.19
CA THR A 7 31.01 0.88 33.14
C THR A 7 29.89 1.66 32.45
N ILE A 8 29.73 2.95 32.77
CA ILE A 8 28.72 3.82 32.14
C ILE A 8 29.02 4.01 30.65
N LEU A 9 30.29 4.24 30.28
CA LEU A 9 30.71 4.35 28.88
C LEU A 9 30.45 3.05 28.10
N GLY A 10 30.80 1.90 28.67
CA GLY A 10 30.51 0.60 28.08
C GLY A 10 29.02 0.36 27.86
N ALA A 11 28.18 0.69 28.85
CA ALA A 11 26.73 0.58 28.75
C ALA A 11 26.14 1.51 27.67
N LEU A 12 26.64 2.74 27.56
CA LEU A 12 26.19 3.70 26.53
C LEU A 12 26.60 3.25 25.12
N ILE A 13 27.83 2.77 24.94
CA ILE A 13 28.29 2.22 23.66
C ILE A 13 27.47 0.98 23.28
N GLY A 14 27.23 0.08 24.23
CA GLY A 14 26.39 -1.11 24.02
C GLY A 14 24.95 -0.75 23.65
N PHE A 15 24.35 0.22 24.33
CA PHE A 15 23.01 0.70 24.04
C PHE A 15 22.91 1.36 22.66
N LEU A 16 23.82 2.27 22.34
CA LEU A 16 23.87 2.93 21.03
C LEU A 16 24.13 1.92 19.91
N GLY A 17 25.06 0.99 20.11
CA GLY A 17 25.33 -0.11 19.19
C GLY A 17 24.08 -0.97 18.95
N GLY A 18 23.37 -1.34 20.03
CA GLY A 18 22.11 -2.06 19.96
C GLY A 18 21.03 -1.33 19.17
N LEU A 19 20.87 -0.02 19.37
CA LEU A 19 19.92 0.80 18.61
C LEU A 19 20.26 0.86 17.11
N ILE A 20 21.54 0.95 16.76
CA ILE A 20 21.99 0.96 15.37
C ILE A 20 21.69 -0.40 14.70
N VAL A 21 22.03 -1.52 15.35
CA VAL A 21 21.76 -2.87 14.83
C VAL A 21 20.26 -3.11 14.70
N ALA A 22 19.46 -2.71 15.68
CA ALA A 22 18.00 -2.80 15.61
C ALA A 22 17.48 -2.03 14.40
N ARG A 23 17.90 -0.76 14.22
CA ARG A 23 17.51 0.06 13.07
C ARG A 23 17.90 -0.58 11.73
N TYR A 24 19.10 -1.15 11.63
CA TYR A 24 19.54 -1.84 10.42
C TYR A 24 18.70 -3.10 10.12
N THR A 25 18.41 -3.90 11.14
CA THR A 25 17.57 -5.10 11.02
C THR A 25 16.15 -4.76 10.60
N PHE A 26 15.55 -3.72 11.20
CA PHE A 26 14.24 -3.22 10.80
C PHE A 26 14.22 -2.78 9.33
N ARG A 27 15.30 -2.14 8.85
CA ARG A 27 15.42 -1.75 7.44
C ARG A 27 15.49 -2.96 6.52
N GLN A 28 16.35 -3.94 6.82
CA GLN A 28 16.47 -5.14 6.00
C GLN A 28 15.15 -5.91 5.91
N LYS A 29 14.43 -6.06 7.02
CA LYS A 29 13.11 -6.71 7.02
C LYS A 29 12.09 -5.94 6.16
N ALA A 30 12.09 -4.61 6.22
CA ALA A 30 11.20 -3.81 5.39
C ALA A 30 11.52 -3.95 3.89
N ASP A 31 12.80 -4.01 3.52
CA ASP A 31 13.25 -4.24 2.15
C ASP A 31 12.83 -5.66 1.66
N GLU A 32 13.00 -6.69 2.51
CA GLU A 32 12.58 -8.08 2.22
C GLU A 32 11.07 -8.22 2.02
N LEU A 33 10.29 -7.57 2.88
CA LEU A 33 8.83 -7.54 2.78
C LEU A 33 8.34 -6.82 1.54
N PHE A 34 9.00 -5.72 1.16
CA PHE A 34 8.71 -5.02 -0.09
C PHE A 34 8.93 -5.93 -1.31
N LEU A 35 10.08 -6.59 -1.39
CA LEU A 35 10.42 -7.50 -2.49
C LEU A 35 9.48 -8.71 -2.54
N SER A 36 9.18 -9.30 -1.39
CA SER A 36 8.20 -10.39 -1.27
C SER A 36 6.81 -9.93 -1.70
N GLY A 37 6.42 -8.72 -1.29
CA GLY A 37 5.16 -8.09 -1.67
C GLY A 37 5.01 -7.97 -3.18
N LEU A 38 6.05 -7.52 -3.89
CA LEU A 38 6.09 -7.45 -5.35
C LEU A 38 5.86 -8.83 -5.99
N GLN A 39 6.56 -9.86 -5.51
CA GLN A 39 6.44 -11.21 -6.06
C GLN A 39 5.02 -11.77 -5.86
N TYR A 40 4.44 -11.56 -4.68
CA TYR A 40 3.12 -12.10 -4.36
C TYR A 40 1.96 -11.34 -5.01
N LEU A 41 2.11 -10.03 -5.26
CA LEU A 41 1.08 -9.22 -5.91
C LEU A 41 0.83 -9.64 -7.37
N ALA A 42 1.89 -10.09 -8.06
CA ALA A 42 1.82 -10.62 -9.42
C ALA A 42 1.21 -12.03 -9.50
N GLY A 43 1.02 -12.68 -8.35
CA GLY A 43 0.51 -14.03 -8.24
C GLY A 43 -1.01 -14.16 -8.38
N GLY A 44 -1.50 -15.37 -8.14
CA GLY A 44 -2.93 -15.66 -8.02
C GLY A 44 -3.59 -14.97 -6.81
N SER A 45 -4.91 -15.09 -6.69
CA SER A 45 -5.71 -14.40 -5.65
C SER A 45 -5.15 -14.55 -4.22
N GLN A 46 -4.80 -15.77 -3.81
CA GLN A 46 -4.27 -16.05 -2.47
C GLN A 46 -2.91 -15.37 -2.23
N GLN A 47 -2.07 -15.32 -3.26
CA GLN A 47 -0.78 -14.64 -3.19
C GLN A 47 -0.98 -13.12 -3.12
N ARG A 48 -1.94 -12.56 -3.86
CA ARG A 48 -2.26 -11.13 -3.79
C ARG A 48 -2.62 -10.68 -2.36
N ASN A 49 -3.36 -11.49 -1.62
CA ASN A 49 -3.73 -11.22 -0.23
C ASN A 49 -2.50 -11.07 0.69
N LEU A 50 -1.52 -11.98 0.54
CA LEU A 50 -0.22 -11.93 1.23
C LEU A 50 0.61 -10.73 0.76
N GLY A 51 0.63 -10.46 -0.54
CA GLY A 51 1.30 -9.31 -1.14
C GLY A 51 0.82 -7.99 -0.55
N ILE A 52 -0.49 -7.79 -0.46
CA ILE A 52 -1.09 -6.59 0.15
C ILE A 52 -0.69 -6.46 1.63
N ALA A 53 -0.64 -7.56 2.38
CA ALA A 53 -0.21 -7.54 3.78
C ALA A 53 1.28 -7.17 3.91
N ALA A 54 2.15 -7.74 3.06
CA ALA A 54 3.57 -7.43 3.04
C ALA A 54 3.84 -5.97 2.64
N LEU A 55 3.15 -5.46 1.61
CA LEU A 55 3.24 -4.05 1.21
C LEU A 55 2.78 -3.11 2.32
N ARG A 56 1.70 -3.46 3.03
CA ARG A 56 1.22 -2.66 4.17
C ARG A 56 2.22 -2.62 5.31
N LEU A 57 2.92 -3.72 5.59
CA LEU A 57 3.96 -3.75 6.61
C LEU A 57 5.21 -2.97 6.15
N ALA A 58 5.59 -3.09 4.89
CA ALA A 58 6.68 -2.30 4.31
C ALA A 58 6.37 -0.79 4.24
N TRP A 59 5.08 -0.42 4.18
CA TRP A 59 4.60 0.97 4.14
C TRP A 59 4.99 1.80 5.37
N GLU A 60 5.15 1.16 6.53
CA GLU A 60 5.60 1.82 7.76
C GLU A 60 6.99 2.47 7.60
N SER A 61 7.78 2.01 6.63
CA SER A 61 9.01 2.66 6.20
C SER A 61 8.74 3.74 5.16
N LYS A 62 8.82 5.02 5.56
CA LYS A 62 8.69 6.20 4.66
C LYS A 62 9.53 6.10 3.37
N ARG A 63 10.68 5.41 3.41
CA ARG A 63 11.55 5.19 2.25
C ARG A 63 10.85 4.44 1.12
N HIS A 64 10.00 3.47 1.44
CA HIS A 64 9.37 2.59 0.47
C HIS A 64 8.06 3.13 -0.07
N GLN A 65 7.42 4.08 0.62
CA GLN A 65 6.13 4.64 0.23
C GLN A 65 6.13 5.12 -1.23
N LYS A 66 7.19 5.81 -1.67
CA LYS A 66 7.34 6.29 -3.06
C LYS A 66 7.41 5.18 -4.12
N HIS A 67 7.74 3.95 -3.72
CA HIS A 67 7.81 2.80 -4.63
C HIS A 67 6.58 1.90 -4.50
N ILE A 68 6.00 1.83 -3.31
CA ILE A 68 4.78 1.07 -3.05
C ILE A 68 3.56 1.79 -3.62
N ALA A 69 3.53 3.13 -3.57
CA ALA A 69 2.42 3.95 -4.05
C ALA A 69 1.98 3.61 -5.49
N PRO A 70 2.85 3.70 -6.51
CA PRO A 70 2.44 3.40 -7.89
C PRO A 70 2.03 1.94 -8.08
N LEU A 71 2.63 1.00 -7.33
CA LEU A 71 2.28 -0.41 -7.36
C LEU A 71 0.86 -0.66 -6.82
N VAL A 72 0.52 -0.04 -5.69
CA VAL A 72 -0.80 -0.13 -5.08
C VAL A 72 -1.85 0.52 -6.01
N VAL A 73 -1.52 1.66 -6.61
CA VAL A 73 -2.37 2.35 -7.59
C VAL A 73 -2.66 1.45 -8.78
N GLY A 74 -1.63 0.92 -9.45
CA GLY A 74 -1.82 0.04 -10.60
C GLY A 74 -2.62 -1.21 -10.26
N SER A 75 -2.39 -1.79 -9.07
CA SER A 75 -3.15 -2.97 -8.62
C SER A 75 -4.60 -2.66 -8.31
N ALA A 76 -4.89 -1.50 -7.72
CA ALA A 76 -6.26 -1.06 -7.47
C ALA A 76 -7.00 -0.82 -8.78
N ILE A 77 -6.37 -0.14 -9.74
CA ILE A 77 -6.94 0.12 -11.08
C ILE A 77 -7.21 -1.21 -11.81
N TYR A 78 -6.26 -2.14 -11.80
CA TYR A 78 -6.45 -3.47 -12.40
C TYR A 78 -7.66 -4.19 -11.82
N LEU A 79 -7.77 -4.26 -10.48
CA LEU A 79 -8.93 -4.89 -9.85
C LEU A 79 -10.24 -4.16 -10.17
N LEU A 80 -10.19 -2.83 -10.26
CA LEU A 80 -11.35 -2.00 -10.54
C LEU A 80 -11.84 -2.12 -11.99
N GLN A 81 -10.93 -2.26 -12.96
CA GLN A 81 -11.24 -2.10 -14.39
C GLN A 81 -11.03 -3.33 -15.25
N GLU A 82 -10.18 -4.28 -14.84
CA GLU A 82 -9.69 -5.33 -15.73
C GLU A 82 -9.78 -6.76 -15.16
N SER A 83 -9.97 -6.90 -13.84
CA SER A 83 -10.06 -8.22 -13.20
C SER A 83 -11.14 -9.08 -13.84
N LYS A 84 -10.76 -10.33 -14.14
CA LYS A 84 -11.64 -11.38 -14.69
C LYS A 84 -12.04 -12.40 -13.63
N GLN A 85 -11.71 -12.17 -12.36
CA GLN A 85 -11.89 -13.14 -11.27
C GLN A 85 -13.30 -13.14 -10.67
N GLU A 86 -14.28 -12.62 -11.41
CA GLU A 86 -15.66 -12.38 -10.96
C GLU A 86 -15.72 -11.56 -9.65
N ASP A 87 -16.91 -11.37 -9.10
CA ASP A 87 -17.12 -10.64 -7.83
C ASP A 87 -16.82 -11.50 -6.60
N ALA A 88 -15.76 -12.32 -6.68
CA ALA A 88 -15.35 -13.16 -5.58
C ALA A 88 -15.06 -12.30 -4.35
N ALA A 89 -15.68 -12.64 -3.22
CA ALA A 89 -15.67 -11.79 -2.02
C ALA A 89 -14.26 -11.40 -1.54
N HIS A 90 -13.28 -12.28 -1.73
CA HIS A 90 -11.89 -12.02 -1.37
C HIS A 90 -11.19 -11.01 -2.30
N GLU A 91 -11.54 -10.96 -3.59
CA GLU A 91 -11.01 -9.96 -4.52
C GLU A 91 -11.62 -8.58 -4.27
N VAL A 92 -12.92 -8.52 -3.96
CA VAL A 92 -13.57 -7.27 -3.54
C VAL A 92 -12.91 -6.72 -2.25
N ASN A 93 -12.60 -7.61 -1.30
CA ASN A 93 -11.85 -7.24 -0.09
C ASN A 93 -10.43 -6.74 -0.42
N ASN A 94 -9.73 -7.41 -1.34
CA ASN A 94 -8.41 -6.98 -1.80
C ASN A 94 -8.46 -5.56 -2.38
N LEU A 95 -9.45 -5.26 -3.22
CA LEU A 95 -9.63 -3.93 -3.79
C LEU A 95 -9.89 -2.88 -2.71
N GLN A 96 -10.77 -3.16 -1.74
CA GLN A 96 -11.02 -2.23 -0.63
C GLN A 96 -9.75 -1.94 0.18
N ARG A 97 -8.93 -2.96 0.46
CA ARG A 97 -7.66 -2.81 1.18
C ARG A 97 -6.64 -2.01 0.37
N LEU A 98 -6.57 -2.24 -0.94
CA LEU A 98 -5.70 -1.48 -1.85
C LEU A 98 -6.15 -0.02 -1.92
N MET A 99 -7.44 0.27 -2.09
CA MET A 99 -7.96 1.64 -2.09
C MET A 99 -7.68 2.38 -0.78
N LYS A 100 -7.78 1.68 0.36
CA LYS A 100 -7.36 2.25 1.66
C LYS A 100 -5.88 2.65 1.65
N LEU A 101 -4.99 1.80 1.12
CA LEU A 101 -3.58 2.14 0.98
C LEU A 101 -3.35 3.31 0.01
N VAL A 102 -4.14 3.42 -1.07
CA VAL A 102 -4.10 4.60 -1.96
C VAL A 102 -4.50 5.87 -1.20
N PHE A 103 -5.53 5.83 -0.37
CA PHE A 103 -5.93 6.98 0.44
C PHE A 103 -4.88 7.38 1.48
N ASP A 104 -4.28 6.39 2.14
CA ASP A 104 -3.17 6.59 3.07
C ASP A 104 -1.97 7.24 2.32
N ALA A 105 -1.65 6.74 1.13
CA ALA A 105 -0.63 7.32 0.26
C ALA A 105 -0.92 8.76 -0.15
N LYS A 106 -2.18 9.10 -0.47
CA LYS A 106 -2.58 10.47 -0.76
C LYS A 106 -2.35 11.38 0.46
N ARG A 107 -2.83 10.96 1.64
CA ARG A 107 -2.72 11.72 2.88
C ARG A 107 -1.26 11.97 3.27
N GLU A 108 -0.40 11.00 3.01
CA GLU A 108 1.03 11.06 3.35
C GLU A 108 1.88 11.76 2.27
N GLY A 109 1.27 12.21 1.16
CA GLY A 109 1.96 12.88 0.07
C GLY A 109 2.83 11.95 -0.78
N ALA A 110 2.59 10.64 -0.72
CA ALA A 110 3.34 9.62 -1.45
C ALA A 110 2.84 9.41 -2.90
N LEU A 111 1.63 9.88 -3.24
CA LEU A 111 1.12 9.84 -4.61
C LEU A 111 1.65 11.02 -5.43
N THR A 112 2.02 10.75 -6.68
CA THR A 112 2.24 11.79 -7.70
C THR A 112 0.91 12.35 -8.22
N ASP A 113 0.94 13.42 -9.02
CA ASP A 113 -0.25 13.91 -9.72
C ASP A 113 -0.78 12.90 -10.74
N GLU A 114 0.12 12.17 -11.41
CA GLU A 114 -0.23 11.13 -12.38
C GLU A 114 -0.92 9.94 -11.71
N ASP A 115 -0.43 9.51 -10.54
CA ASP A 115 -1.09 8.47 -9.74
C ASP A 115 -2.52 8.88 -9.36
N ARG A 116 -2.69 10.13 -8.89
CA ARG A 116 -4.01 10.67 -8.52
C ARG A 116 -4.96 10.69 -9.73
N ALA A 117 -4.50 11.25 -10.84
CA ALA A 117 -5.28 11.35 -12.07
C ALA A 117 -5.70 9.96 -12.57
N SER A 118 -4.80 8.99 -12.57
CA SER A 118 -5.06 7.62 -13.02
C SER A 118 -6.17 6.94 -12.21
N VAL A 119 -6.14 7.07 -10.87
CA VAL A 119 -7.18 6.50 -10.00
C VAL A 119 -8.54 7.18 -10.23
N VAL A 120 -8.55 8.52 -10.34
CA VAL A 120 -9.77 9.29 -10.59
C VAL A 120 -10.39 8.89 -11.93
N THR A 121 -9.59 8.89 -13.01
CA THR A 121 -10.03 8.45 -14.34
C THR A 121 -10.58 7.02 -14.30
N ALA A 122 -9.96 6.12 -13.53
CA ALA A 122 -10.43 4.75 -13.42
C ALA A 122 -11.81 4.65 -12.73
N ILE A 123 -12.02 5.43 -11.66
CA ILE A 123 -13.30 5.54 -10.94
C ILE A 123 -14.38 6.14 -11.85
N GLU A 124 -14.07 7.24 -12.54
CA GLU A 124 -15.00 7.93 -13.44
C GLU A 124 -15.43 7.07 -14.61
N ALA A 125 -14.48 6.34 -15.22
CA ALA A 125 -14.79 5.40 -16.29
C ALA A 125 -15.78 4.31 -15.82
N LYS A 126 -15.60 3.81 -14.58
CA LYS A 126 -16.51 2.81 -14.00
C LYS A 126 -17.89 3.38 -13.68
N LEU A 127 -17.96 4.59 -13.12
CA LEU A 127 -19.21 5.31 -12.88
C LEU A 127 -19.97 5.57 -14.19
N LYS A 128 -19.28 6.00 -15.25
CA LYS A 128 -19.87 6.32 -16.55
C LYS A 128 -20.50 5.11 -17.25
N ILE A 129 -19.84 3.95 -17.20
CA ILE A 129 -20.35 2.71 -17.83
C ILE A 129 -21.46 2.08 -16.96
N GLY A 130 -21.40 2.32 -15.66
CA GLY A 130 -22.27 1.69 -14.67
C GLY A 130 -21.54 0.54 -13.97
N PRO A 131 -21.60 0.43 -12.63
CA PRO A 131 -20.69 -0.47 -11.91
C PRO A 131 -20.86 -1.96 -12.19
N ARG A 132 -22.04 -2.38 -12.66
CA ARG A 132 -22.33 -3.78 -13.07
C ARG A 132 -21.96 -4.08 -14.52
N ASN A 133 -21.85 -3.05 -15.35
CA ASN A 133 -21.64 -3.19 -16.79
C ASN A 133 -20.19 -2.94 -17.19
N SER A 134 -19.37 -2.40 -16.28
CA SER A 134 -17.94 -2.22 -16.52
C SER A 134 -17.17 -3.51 -16.24
N PRO A 135 -16.03 -3.74 -16.91
CA PRO A 135 -15.13 -4.82 -16.54
C PRO A 135 -14.46 -4.54 -15.18
N GLY A 136 -13.79 -5.56 -14.62
CA GLY A 136 -13.26 -5.55 -13.26
C GLY A 136 -14.32 -5.88 -12.21
N LEU A 137 -13.96 -5.73 -10.93
CA LEU A 137 -14.83 -6.08 -9.81
C LEU A 137 -16.01 -5.10 -9.67
N PHE A 138 -17.18 -5.61 -9.31
CA PHE A 138 -18.32 -4.80 -8.92
C PHE A 138 -18.01 -4.01 -7.64
N VAL A 139 -18.27 -2.71 -7.70
CA VAL A 139 -18.20 -1.79 -6.56
C VAL A 139 -19.50 -0.98 -6.59
N LYS A 140 -20.13 -0.76 -5.44
CA LYS A 140 -21.36 0.04 -5.41
C LYS A 140 -21.07 1.46 -5.87
N GLU A 141 -22.03 2.07 -6.56
CA GLU A 141 -21.89 3.46 -7.02
C GLU A 141 -21.61 4.44 -5.87
N GLU A 142 -22.24 4.22 -4.72
CA GLU A 142 -22.02 4.98 -3.48
C GLU A 142 -20.56 4.94 -3.01
N ASP A 143 -19.94 3.75 -3.08
CA ASP A 143 -18.54 3.56 -2.70
C ASP A 143 -17.61 4.26 -3.71
N LEU A 144 -17.90 4.15 -5.01
CA LEU A 144 -17.14 4.84 -6.06
C LEU A 144 -17.21 6.36 -5.91
N LYS A 145 -18.40 6.93 -5.66
CA LYS A 145 -18.58 8.36 -5.39
C LYS A 145 -17.84 8.78 -4.12
N THR A 146 -17.87 7.95 -3.07
CA THR A 146 -17.09 8.19 -1.85
C THR A 146 -15.59 8.23 -2.15
N TRP A 147 -15.09 7.29 -2.95
CA TRP A 147 -13.69 7.26 -3.36
C TRP A 147 -13.31 8.46 -4.22
N GLN A 148 -14.17 8.90 -5.15
CA GLN A 148 -13.95 10.08 -5.97
C GLN A 148 -13.83 11.36 -5.11
N LYS A 149 -14.70 11.52 -4.10
CA LYS A 149 -14.64 12.64 -3.14
C LYS A 149 -13.31 12.66 -2.37
N HIS A 150 -12.74 11.50 -2.03
CA HIS A 150 -11.43 11.43 -1.40
C HIS A 150 -10.31 12.04 -2.25
N PHE A 151 -10.48 12.11 -3.58
CA PHE A 151 -9.53 12.76 -4.50
C PHE A 151 -9.90 14.20 -4.86
N GLY A 152 -11.02 14.73 -4.35
CA GLY A 152 -11.48 16.10 -4.60
C GLY A 152 -12.33 16.26 -5.86
N GLY A 153 -12.91 15.17 -6.38
CA GLY A 153 -13.91 15.27 -7.45
C GLY A 153 -15.28 15.68 -6.91
N ASP A 154 -16.02 16.44 -7.72
CA ASP A 154 -17.44 16.75 -7.47
C ASP A 154 -18.27 15.49 -7.77
N ALA A 155 -19.09 15.06 -6.81
CA ALA A 155 -19.86 13.81 -6.87
C ALA A 155 -21.26 13.96 -7.45
#